data_AF-A0A969HNM7-F1
#
_entry.id   AF-A0A969HNM7-F1
#
_cell.length_a   1.000
_cell.length_b   1.000
_cell.length_c   1.000
_cell.angle_alpha   90.00
_cell.angle_beta   90.00
_cell.angle_gamma   90.00
#
_symmetry.space_group_name_H-M   'P 1'
#
loop_
_entity.id
_entity.type
_entity.pdbx_description
1 polymer ?
#
loop_
_entity_poly.entity_id
_entity_poly.type
_entity_poly.pdbx_seq_one_letter_code
_entity_poly.pdbx_strand_id
1 'polypeptide(L)'
;QLFPPKTENSLDLVANLRRTDLEIIEPFVNTLFSNLRGNAEGKLNIQGTLKDPLVLGKIKIQNAQLTLDYLNTTYDLEGDVYFRKNVIGTDNAILFDALSNPATLEAKVFHDGFKNLHLQLRSDFYDFQLLNTSAQDNELFYGTAYATGNLTISGYLSNLKMDINARSKKGTRISLPLDGYEEVSERDYIHFVKLTPGGEDNSLVEKIDLGGLELNFNLDITPDAIFEIIFDYKAGDIIRGTGNGNIEMFVSTKGDFEIYGFYVIQEGRYNFTFANLVNKGFSIQPGSRIAFNGDIYQSELDIQAIYTRNVALRPLIDLDAVVDSENPEYRRPYEVSALMELKGDLLSPEIKLGLDLDEAKKTSNPYLQTAVYQLDTKIKTDEQELNRQVFSLLILGSISPLNSFRVGVGVSAGSSLSELLSNQFSNWISQVDENLELSFDLDANDFNTLQLRVSYSLLDGRLRISRDGGFINAQNQADFASIVGDWTVEYLLTPGGKYRIKMYNRTNQSIINRLNLSNPTTTTAGFSFQYTANFNNLGELFQSNRRREELEKEKIRQNTPEEQADYLRFEPKFNPDRPPAVDSVSTPEFPCPTCRMRKTF
;
A
#
# COMPACT_ATOMS: atom_id res chain seq x y z
N GLN A 1 55.68 57.14 -6.74
CA GLN A 1 54.43 56.41 -7.03
C GLN A 1 54.76 55.32 -8.03
N LEU A 2 54.65 54.07 -7.62
CA LEU A 2 54.70 52.90 -8.49
C LEU A 2 53.47 52.07 -8.11
N PHE A 3 52.39 52.27 -8.84
CA PHE A 3 51.26 51.34 -8.78
C PHE A 3 51.70 50.08 -9.55
N PRO A 4 51.65 48.88 -8.94
CA PRO A 4 51.84 47.66 -9.72
C PRO A 4 50.75 47.60 -10.80
N PRO A 5 51.06 47.05 -11.98
CA PRO A 5 50.09 46.94 -13.06
C PRO A 5 48.90 46.12 -12.57
N LYS A 6 47.69 46.72 -12.64
CA LYS A 6 46.43 45.98 -12.45
C LYS A 6 46.45 44.81 -13.41
N THR A 7 46.47 43.60 -12.88
CA THR A 7 46.17 42.39 -13.63
C THR A 7 44.82 42.61 -14.32
N GLU A 8 44.77 42.40 -15.64
CA GLU A 8 43.55 42.53 -16.42
C GLU A 8 42.44 41.71 -15.74
N ASN A 9 41.36 42.39 -15.37
CA ASN A 9 40.15 41.83 -14.73
C ASN A 9 40.25 41.46 -13.24
N SER A 10 40.96 42.25 -12.42
CA SER A 10 40.81 42.14 -10.97
C SER A 10 39.50 42.78 -10.47
N LEU A 11 38.68 41.99 -9.79
CA LEU A 11 37.56 42.44 -8.97
C LEU A 11 38.13 43.16 -7.74
N ASP A 12 37.51 44.27 -7.36
CA ASP A 12 37.71 44.97 -6.08
C ASP A 12 36.43 45.72 -5.75
N LEU A 13 35.46 44.97 -5.24
CA LEU A 13 34.10 45.43 -4.96
C LEU A 13 33.78 45.26 -3.48
N VAL A 14 32.95 46.17 -2.97
CA VAL A 14 32.39 46.08 -1.62
C VAL A 14 30.88 45.95 -1.74
N ALA A 15 30.37 44.74 -1.50
CA ALA A 15 28.95 44.48 -1.43
C ALA A 15 28.46 44.76 -0.01
N ASN A 16 27.55 45.73 0.13
CA ASN A 16 26.85 45.99 1.39
C ASN A 16 25.45 45.43 1.28
N LEU A 17 25.20 44.30 1.95
CA LEU A 17 23.90 43.66 2.02
C LEU A 17 23.07 44.36 3.10
N ARG A 18 21.91 44.87 2.71
CA ARG A 18 20.98 45.60 3.59
C ARG A 18 19.61 44.98 3.41
N ARG A 19 19.29 43.98 4.23
CA ARG A 19 18.07 43.18 4.12
C ARG A 19 17.92 42.62 2.70
N THR A 20 19.01 42.07 2.19
CA THR A 20 19.02 41.43 0.87
C THR A 20 18.28 40.11 0.97
N ASP A 21 17.33 39.88 0.06
CA ASP A 21 16.55 38.64 0.04
C ASP A 21 17.45 37.44 -0.27
N LEU A 22 17.24 36.33 0.44
CA LEU A 22 17.96 35.08 0.23
C LEU A 22 17.45 34.30 -0.99
N GLU A 23 16.27 34.62 -1.51
CA GLU A 23 15.70 34.03 -2.73
C GLU A 23 16.68 34.07 -3.92
N ILE A 24 17.59 35.06 -3.95
CA ILE A 24 18.64 35.17 -4.99
C ILE A 24 19.59 33.95 -5.05
N ILE A 25 19.65 33.15 -3.97
CA ILE A 25 20.49 31.94 -3.87
C ILE A 25 19.72 30.68 -4.31
N GLU A 26 18.39 30.69 -4.33
CA GLU A 26 17.55 29.52 -4.61
C GLU A 26 17.91 28.80 -5.92
N PRO A 27 18.18 29.48 -7.07
CA PRO A 27 18.55 28.81 -8.32
C PRO A 27 19.84 27.97 -8.25
N PHE A 28 20.66 28.15 -7.22
CA PHE A 28 21.90 27.39 -7.02
C PHE A 28 21.71 26.18 -6.09
N VAL A 29 20.56 26.06 -5.41
CA VAL A 29 20.29 25.03 -4.39
C VAL A 29 18.92 24.35 -4.56
N ASN A 30 18.16 24.72 -5.59
CA ASN A 30 16.79 24.26 -5.89
C ASN A 30 16.63 22.76 -6.14
N THR A 31 17.72 22.00 -6.25
CA THR A 31 17.68 20.53 -6.36
C THR A 31 17.48 19.84 -5.01
N LEU A 32 17.76 20.53 -3.91
CA LEU A 32 17.67 19.99 -2.55
C LEU A 32 16.69 20.79 -1.68
N PHE A 33 16.61 22.10 -1.92
CA PHE A 33 15.83 23.01 -1.10
C PHE A 33 14.92 23.89 -1.94
N SER A 34 13.70 24.12 -1.45
CA SER A 34 12.76 25.08 -2.01
C SER A 34 12.36 26.14 -0.99
N ASN A 35 11.62 27.17 -1.45
CA ASN A 35 11.06 28.22 -0.61
C ASN A 35 12.10 29.00 0.19
N LEU A 36 13.29 29.20 -0.38
CA LEU A 36 14.36 29.94 0.27
C LEU A 36 13.99 31.42 0.42
N ARG A 37 13.69 31.84 1.64
CA ARG A 37 13.32 33.23 1.97
C ARG A 37 14.18 33.74 3.11
N GLY A 38 14.17 35.05 3.33
CA GLY A 38 14.77 35.68 4.50
C GLY A 38 15.73 36.79 4.14
N ASN A 39 16.45 37.30 5.12
CA ASN A 39 17.27 38.51 4.95
C ASN A 39 18.72 38.25 5.32
N ALA A 40 19.63 38.67 4.44
CA ALA A 40 21.05 38.81 4.72
C ALA A 40 21.43 40.27 4.95
N GLU A 41 22.18 40.51 6.03
CA GLU A 41 22.76 41.81 6.36
C GLU A 41 24.26 41.68 6.61
N GLY A 42 25.07 42.54 5.99
CA GLY A 42 26.51 42.49 6.22
C GLY A 42 27.33 43.13 5.11
N LYS A 43 28.64 42.93 5.21
CA LYS A 43 29.59 43.50 4.27
C LYS A 43 30.52 42.41 3.75
N LEU A 44 30.57 42.29 2.43
CA LEU A 44 31.44 41.37 1.71
C LEU A 44 32.41 42.16 0.83
N ASN A 45 33.69 41.88 0.95
CA ASN A 45 34.72 42.35 0.05
C ASN A 45 34.94 41.27 -1.01
N ILE A 46 34.76 41.62 -2.28
CA ILE A 46 34.87 40.73 -3.43
C ILE A 46 36.10 41.15 -4.24
N GLN A 47 37.12 40.31 -4.22
CA GLN A 47 38.41 40.52 -4.87
C GLN A 47 38.72 39.39 -5.86
N GLY A 48 39.91 39.37 -6.45
CA GLY A 48 40.35 38.26 -7.32
C GLY A 48 39.93 38.46 -8.77
N THR A 49 39.65 37.39 -9.51
CA THR A 49 39.22 37.47 -10.91
C THR A 49 37.80 36.95 -11.08
N LEU A 50 37.12 37.25 -12.20
CA LEU A 50 35.80 36.67 -12.48
C LEU A 50 35.77 35.13 -12.49
N LYS A 51 36.90 34.47 -12.78
CA LYS A 51 37.02 33.00 -12.79
C LYS A 51 37.38 32.40 -11.43
N ASP A 52 37.88 33.23 -10.52
CA ASP A 52 38.31 32.86 -9.18
C ASP A 52 38.06 34.04 -8.23
N PRO A 53 36.79 34.29 -7.88
CA PRO A 53 36.42 35.41 -7.02
C PRO A 53 36.77 35.08 -5.56
N LEU A 54 37.39 36.05 -4.89
CA LEU A 54 37.73 36.00 -3.48
C LEU A 54 36.67 36.78 -2.68
N VAL A 55 35.78 36.08 -2.00
CA VAL A 55 34.75 36.70 -1.15
C VAL A 55 35.18 36.62 0.30
N LEU A 56 35.29 37.78 0.96
CA LEU A 56 35.73 37.90 2.35
C LEU A 56 34.75 38.76 3.15
N GLY A 57 34.33 38.27 4.31
CA GLY A 57 33.49 39.07 5.20
C GLY A 57 32.62 38.22 6.11
N LYS A 58 31.60 38.86 6.69
CA LYS A 58 30.58 38.22 7.51
C LYS A 58 29.23 38.79 7.15
N ILE A 59 28.23 37.93 7.10
CA ILE A 59 26.83 38.29 6.96
C ILE A 59 26.06 37.68 8.12
N LYS A 60 25.06 38.41 8.59
CA LYS A 60 24.07 37.94 9.51
C LYS A 60 22.85 37.50 8.72
N ILE A 61 22.42 36.28 8.95
CA ILE A 61 21.19 35.71 8.40
C ILE A 61 20.08 35.85 9.44
N GLN A 62 18.94 36.39 9.03
CA GLN A 62 17.78 36.58 9.90
C GLN A 62 16.49 36.18 9.19
N ASN A 63 15.63 35.47 9.91
CA ASN A 63 14.36 34.95 9.40
C ASN A 63 14.56 34.18 8.08
N ALA A 64 15.66 33.43 7.95
CA ALA A 64 15.84 32.59 6.79
C ALA A 64 14.94 31.39 6.92
N GLN A 65 14.22 31.04 5.86
CA GLN A 65 13.38 29.86 5.82
C GLN A 65 13.79 29.04 4.61
N LEU A 66 13.84 27.73 4.77
CA LEU A 66 14.13 26.79 3.71
C LEU A 66 13.33 25.50 3.91
N THR A 67 12.81 24.94 2.83
CA THR A 67 12.15 23.64 2.81
C THR A 67 13.11 22.61 2.23
N LEU A 68 13.27 21.48 2.91
CA LEU A 68 14.00 20.32 2.38
C LEU A 68 12.99 19.39 1.70
N ASP A 69 13.02 19.35 0.37
CA ASP A 69 11.93 18.78 -0.42
C ASP A 69 11.75 17.28 -0.18
N TYR A 70 12.83 16.51 -0.10
CA TYR A 70 12.79 15.05 0.13
C TYR A 70 12.12 14.66 1.46
N LEU A 71 12.27 15.47 2.51
CA LEU A 71 11.68 15.19 3.84
C LEU A 71 10.39 15.98 4.08
N ASN A 72 10.04 16.88 3.17
CA ASN A 72 8.95 17.84 3.26
C ASN A 72 8.93 18.59 4.61
N THR A 73 10.11 18.97 5.10
CA THR A 73 10.30 19.72 6.35
C THR A 73 10.77 21.13 6.07
N THR A 74 10.23 22.11 6.79
CA THR A 74 10.62 23.51 6.68
C THR A 74 11.34 23.95 7.93
N TYR A 75 12.48 24.62 7.75
CA TYR A 75 13.34 25.07 8.83
C TYR A 75 13.60 26.57 8.73
N ASP A 76 13.53 27.23 9.88
CA ASP A 76 13.99 28.60 10.02
C ASP A 76 15.45 28.62 10.51
N LEU A 77 16.30 29.38 9.86
CA LEU A 77 17.73 29.50 10.14
C LEU A 77 18.05 30.92 10.63
N GLU A 78 18.75 30.98 11.75
CA GLU A 78 19.35 32.22 12.27
C GLU A 78 20.82 32.02 12.61
N GLY A 79 21.68 32.94 12.16
CA GLY A 79 23.09 32.85 12.51
C GLY A 79 23.99 33.76 11.69
N ASP A 80 25.25 33.84 12.12
CA ASP A 80 26.30 34.51 11.37
C ASP A 80 26.97 33.52 10.42
N VAL A 81 27.15 33.94 9.16
CA VAL A 81 27.92 33.22 8.14
C VAL A 81 29.16 34.03 7.81
N TYR A 82 30.33 33.37 7.86
CA TYR A 82 31.59 33.97 7.47
C TYR A 82 32.05 33.47 6.10
N PHE A 83 32.66 34.37 5.35
CA PHE A 83 33.29 34.11 4.07
C PHE A 83 34.80 34.32 4.22
N ARG A 84 35.55 33.27 3.93
CA ARG A 84 37.02 33.25 3.86
C ARG A 84 37.41 32.68 2.50
N LYS A 85 38.69 32.84 2.14
CA LYS A 85 39.23 32.50 0.80
C LYS A 85 38.70 31.18 0.21
N ASN A 86 38.71 30.11 1.01
CA ASN A 86 38.34 28.77 0.57
C ASN A 86 37.24 28.14 1.45
N VAL A 87 36.57 28.95 2.28
CA VAL A 87 35.61 28.44 3.27
C VAL A 87 34.46 29.42 3.44
N ILE A 88 33.25 28.91 3.28
CA ILE A 88 32.01 29.54 3.76
C ILE A 88 31.54 28.73 4.95
N GLY A 89 31.20 29.37 6.06
CA GLY A 89 30.74 28.59 7.21
C GLY A 89 30.00 29.37 8.27
N THR A 90 29.40 28.61 9.18
CA THR A 90 28.78 29.08 10.40
C THR A 90 29.21 28.16 11.54
N ASP A 91 29.52 28.76 12.69
CA ASP A 91 30.03 28.01 13.85
C ASP A 91 28.97 27.85 14.96
N ASN A 92 27.86 28.59 14.92
CA ASN A 92 26.81 28.56 15.95
C ASN A 92 25.47 29.05 15.37
N ALA A 93 25.08 28.54 14.21
CA ALA A 93 23.74 28.82 13.71
C ALA A 93 22.71 28.00 14.52
N ILE A 94 21.49 28.52 14.58
CA ILE A 94 20.35 27.85 15.19
C ILE A 94 19.33 27.61 14.08
N LEU A 95 18.88 26.37 13.98
CA LEU A 95 17.75 25.95 13.18
C LEU A 95 16.52 25.82 14.08
N PHE A 96 15.36 26.18 13.57
CA PHE A 96 14.07 25.93 14.19
C PHE A 96 13.21 25.13 13.24
N ASP A 97 12.56 24.08 13.72
CA ASP A 97 11.54 23.36 12.94
C ASP A 97 10.22 24.14 12.88
N ALA A 98 9.23 23.59 12.19
CA ALA A 98 7.90 24.17 12.07
C ALA A 98 7.17 24.36 13.41
N LEU A 99 7.61 23.68 14.48
CA LEU A 99 7.09 23.79 15.85
C LEU A 99 7.98 24.69 16.74
N SER A 100 8.97 25.37 16.16
CA SER A 100 9.96 26.20 16.87
C SER A 100 10.86 25.43 17.83
N ASN A 101 11.04 24.14 17.63
CA ASN A 101 12.04 23.36 18.38
C ASN A 101 13.45 23.66 17.84
N PRO A 102 14.45 23.88 18.69
CA PRO A 102 15.77 24.28 18.25
C PRO A 102 16.68 23.10 17.88
N ALA A 103 17.56 23.33 16.92
CA ALA A 103 18.74 22.52 16.64
C ALA A 103 19.97 23.42 16.44
N THR A 104 21.14 22.97 16.87
CA THR A 104 22.40 23.65 16.60
C THR A 104 22.87 23.31 15.19
N LEU A 105 23.57 24.24 14.54
CA LEU A 105 24.15 24.02 13.23
C LEU A 105 25.57 24.59 13.18
N GLU A 106 26.52 23.70 12.95
CA GLU A 106 27.87 24.01 12.52
C GLU A 106 28.04 23.51 11.09
N ALA A 107 28.36 24.41 10.16
CA ALA A 107 28.54 24.04 8.76
C ALA A 107 29.74 24.75 8.15
N LYS A 108 30.51 24.02 7.35
CA LYS A 108 31.64 24.52 6.57
C LYS A 108 31.55 23.94 5.16
N VAL A 109 31.54 24.83 4.18
CA VAL A 109 31.65 24.50 2.76
C VAL A 109 33.04 24.93 2.33
N PHE A 110 33.90 23.94 2.08
CA PHE A 110 35.21 24.15 1.50
C PHE A 110 35.08 24.23 -0.02
N HIS A 111 35.82 25.15 -0.63
CA HIS A 111 35.76 25.35 -2.08
C HIS A 111 37.08 25.90 -2.64
N ASP A 112 37.32 25.63 -3.91
CA ASP A 112 38.37 26.24 -4.73
C ASP A 112 37.74 27.24 -5.70
N GLY A 113 37.58 28.50 -5.27
CA GLY A 113 36.88 29.51 -6.06
C GLY A 113 35.45 29.11 -6.46
N PHE A 114 34.67 28.59 -5.48
CA PHE A 114 33.32 28.05 -5.65
C PHE A 114 33.21 26.77 -6.50
N LYS A 115 34.35 26.08 -6.74
CA LYS A 115 34.41 24.74 -7.34
C LYS A 115 34.79 23.69 -6.29
N ASN A 116 34.60 22.41 -6.61
CA ASN A 116 34.96 21.28 -5.75
C ASN A 116 34.38 21.41 -4.34
N LEU A 117 33.08 21.70 -4.25
CA LEU A 117 32.40 21.95 -2.99
C LEU A 117 32.46 20.70 -2.11
N HIS A 118 33.10 20.84 -0.94
CA HIS A 118 33.18 19.81 0.09
C HIS A 118 32.49 20.31 1.35
N LEU A 119 31.42 19.63 1.74
CA LEU A 119 30.60 19.96 2.89
C LEU A 119 31.14 19.26 4.15
N GLN A 120 31.08 19.97 5.28
CA GLN A 120 31.17 19.41 6.62
C GLN A 120 30.09 20.09 7.45
N LEU A 121 29.12 19.32 7.92
CA LEU A 121 28.00 19.80 8.73
C LEU A 121 27.88 18.93 9.97
N ARG A 122 27.60 19.57 11.10
CA ARG A 122 27.23 18.91 12.34
C ARG A 122 26.03 19.63 12.94
N SER A 123 25.06 18.87 13.41
CA SER A 123 23.88 19.39 14.08
C SER A 123 23.50 18.50 15.25
N ASP A 124 23.17 19.12 16.39
CA ASP A 124 22.51 18.48 17.52
C ASP A 124 21.09 19.01 17.60
N PHE A 125 20.11 18.12 17.67
CA PHE A 125 18.70 18.47 17.58
C PHE A 125 17.90 17.86 18.74
N TYR A 126 16.90 18.59 19.23
CA TYR A 126 16.11 18.21 20.39
C TYR A 126 14.61 18.32 20.10
N ASP A 127 13.93 17.16 20.08
CA ASP A 127 12.49 17.08 19.82
C ASP A 127 12.12 17.73 18.47
N PHE A 128 12.96 17.49 17.49
CA PHE A 128 12.98 18.19 16.22
C PHE A 128 12.27 17.38 15.16
N GLN A 129 11.44 18.04 14.34
CA GLN A 129 10.76 17.39 13.21
C GLN A 129 11.75 17.07 12.10
N LEU A 130 11.97 15.78 11.84
CA LEU A 130 12.91 15.31 10.81
C LEU A 130 12.22 14.84 9.52
N LEU A 131 10.94 14.50 9.59
CA LEU A 131 10.16 14.01 8.45
C LEU A 131 8.73 14.52 8.56
N ASN A 132 8.15 14.90 7.43
CA ASN A 132 6.74 15.24 7.32
C ASN A 132 6.19 14.92 5.93
N THR A 133 6.30 13.66 5.52
CA THR A 133 5.86 13.19 4.22
C THR A 133 4.50 12.53 4.28
N SER A 134 3.75 12.65 3.20
CA SER A 134 2.54 11.89 2.90
C SER A 134 2.87 10.73 1.95
N ALA A 135 1.90 9.84 1.72
CA ALA A 135 2.05 8.75 0.76
C ALA A 135 2.33 9.22 -0.67
N GLN A 136 1.95 10.46 -1.02
CA GLN A 136 2.19 11.05 -2.34
C GLN A 136 3.63 11.56 -2.48
N ASP A 137 4.27 11.90 -1.36
CA ASP A 137 5.63 12.43 -1.35
C ASP A 137 6.67 11.30 -1.43
N ASN A 138 6.34 10.11 -0.91
CA ASN A 138 7.24 8.96 -0.93
C ASN A 138 6.48 7.61 -0.86
N GLU A 139 6.71 6.78 -1.87
CA GLU A 139 6.08 5.46 -2.02
C GLU A 139 6.65 4.39 -1.08
N LEU A 140 7.90 4.53 -0.61
CA LEU A 140 8.55 3.52 0.23
C LEU A 140 8.16 3.63 1.70
N PHE A 141 8.05 4.85 2.21
CA PHE A 141 7.63 5.13 3.58
C PHE A 141 7.20 6.58 3.70
N TYR A 142 6.27 6.84 4.62
CA TYR A 142 5.84 8.21 4.89
C TYR A 142 5.39 8.40 6.33
N GLY A 143 5.15 9.66 6.70
CA GLY A 143 4.59 10.04 7.97
C GLY A 143 5.31 11.24 8.59
N THR A 144 5.17 11.38 9.89
CA THR A 144 5.76 12.48 10.65
C THR A 144 6.73 11.92 11.67
N ALA A 145 7.98 12.39 11.68
CA ALA A 145 9.00 11.94 12.63
C ALA A 145 9.51 13.09 13.49
N TYR A 146 9.55 12.85 14.81
CA TYR A 146 10.20 13.73 15.78
C TYR A 146 11.29 12.96 16.49
N ALA A 147 12.46 13.58 16.66
CA ALA A 147 13.56 12.91 17.33
C ALA A 147 14.49 13.86 18.09
N THR A 148 15.29 13.28 18.98
CA THR A 148 16.45 13.93 19.59
C THR A 148 17.70 13.17 19.21
N GLY A 149 18.76 13.87 18.83
CA GLY A 149 19.94 13.20 18.30
C GLY A 149 20.98 14.14 17.74
N ASN A 150 21.87 13.55 16.95
CA ASN A 150 22.89 14.27 16.18
C ASN A 150 22.92 13.81 14.73
N LEU A 151 23.37 14.72 13.88
CA LEU A 151 23.54 14.56 12.45
C LEU A 151 24.93 15.04 12.08
N THR A 152 25.64 14.26 11.28
CA THR A 152 26.87 14.68 10.60
C THR A 152 26.71 14.48 9.11
N ILE A 153 27.09 15.49 8.32
CA ILE A 153 27.19 15.37 6.86
C ILE A 153 28.62 15.71 6.46
N SER A 154 29.23 14.89 5.62
CA SER A 154 30.56 15.17 5.09
C SER A 154 30.76 14.62 3.68
N GLY A 155 31.55 15.32 2.87
CA GLY A 155 31.94 14.84 1.53
C GLY A 155 31.75 15.88 0.45
N TYR A 156 31.99 15.47 -0.79
CA TYR A 156 31.72 16.31 -1.96
C TYR A 156 30.24 16.24 -2.31
N LEU A 157 29.67 17.27 -2.95
CA LEU A 157 28.25 17.26 -3.35
C LEU A 157 27.85 16.05 -4.22
N SER A 158 28.80 15.44 -4.94
CA SER A 158 28.59 14.23 -5.75
C SER A 158 28.73 12.92 -4.96
N ASN A 159 29.16 12.98 -3.69
CA ASN A 159 29.34 11.83 -2.80
C ASN A 159 29.28 12.32 -1.34
N LEU A 160 28.07 12.63 -0.89
CA LEU A 160 27.79 13.06 0.47
C LEU A 160 27.56 11.85 1.34
N LYS A 161 28.20 11.82 2.50
CA LYS A 161 27.94 10.86 3.57
C LYS A 161 27.18 11.55 4.69
N MET A 162 26.09 10.94 5.13
CA MET A 162 25.25 11.39 6.22
C MET A 162 25.19 10.32 7.31
N ASP A 163 25.55 10.67 8.53
CA ASP A 163 25.46 9.79 9.69
C ASP A 163 24.51 10.43 10.72
N ILE A 164 23.46 9.70 11.08
CA ILE A 164 22.40 10.15 11.99
C ILE A 164 22.30 9.19 13.16
N ASN A 165 22.35 9.72 14.39
CA ASN A 165 22.03 8.98 15.60
C ASN A 165 20.83 9.66 16.25
N ALA A 166 19.68 8.98 16.29
CA ALA A 166 18.44 9.62 16.71
C ALA A 166 17.61 8.70 17.61
N ARG A 167 17.00 9.30 18.63
CA ARG A 167 15.98 8.67 19.47
C ARG A 167 14.63 9.27 19.14
N SER A 168 13.68 8.44 18.76
CA SER A 168 12.30 8.86 18.44
C SER A 168 11.62 9.57 19.63
N LYS A 169 10.68 10.46 19.30
CA LYS A 169 9.89 11.24 20.26
C LYS A 169 8.39 11.10 20.00
N LYS A 170 7.61 11.50 21.00
CA LYS A 170 6.15 11.51 20.95
C LYS A 170 5.66 12.31 19.74
N GLY A 171 4.63 11.79 19.08
CA GLY A 171 4.09 12.38 17.85
C GLY A 171 4.72 11.79 16.60
N THR A 172 5.75 10.96 16.74
CA THR A 172 6.28 10.16 15.62
C THR A 172 5.25 9.12 15.18
N ARG A 173 4.94 9.13 13.89
CA ARG A 173 4.14 8.12 13.20
C ARG A 173 4.78 7.84 11.85
N ILE A 174 5.17 6.59 11.63
CA ILE A 174 5.73 6.12 10.36
C ILE A 174 4.86 5.01 9.80
N SER A 175 4.58 5.10 8.52
CA SER A 175 3.77 4.14 7.77
C SER A 175 4.60 3.55 6.63
N LEU A 176 4.58 2.22 6.55
CA LEU A 176 5.24 1.41 5.52
C LEU A 176 4.14 0.73 4.67
N PRO A 177 3.84 1.25 3.48
CA PRO A 177 2.97 0.57 2.52
C PRO A 177 3.71 -0.59 1.86
N LEU A 178 3.05 -1.75 1.77
CA LEU A 178 3.53 -2.94 1.06
C LEU A 178 2.72 -3.21 -0.20
N ASP A 179 1.48 -2.73 -0.25
CA ASP A 179 0.80 -2.52 -1.51
C ASP A 179 1.53 -1.38 -2.23
N GLY A 180 2.32 -1.72 -3.25
CA GLY A 180 2.87 -0.71 -4.15
C GLY A 180 1.75 0.25 -4.52
N TYR A 181 2.01 1.56 -4.44
CA TYR A 181 1.03 2.61 -4.70
C TYR A 181 0.69 2.70 -6.20
N GLU A 182 0.34 1.59 -6.83
CA GLU A 182 -0.42 1.61 -8.06
C GLU A 182 -1.90 1.63 -7.68
N GLU A 183 -2.55 2.79 -7.81
CA GLU A 183 -4.01 3.00 -7.70
C GLU A 183 -4.64 3.38 -6.33
N VAL A 184 -4.00 4.24 -5.53
CA VAL A 184 -4.73 5.06 -4.53
C VAL A 184 -4.60 6.56 -4.81
N SER A 185 -4.47 6.94 -6.08
CA SER A 185 -5.17 8.14 -6.51
C SER A 185 -6.63 7.73 -6.62
N GLU A 186 -7.49 8.22 -5.72
CA GLU A 186 -8.88 8.46 -6.12
C GLU A 186 -8.82 9.05 -7.53
N ARG A 187 -9.56 8.46 -8.48
CA ARG A 187 -9.72 9.07 -9.79
C ARG A 187 -10.48 10.37 -9.55
N ASP A 188 -9.73 11.43 -9.22
CA ASP A 188 -10.16 12.80 -9.40
C ASP A 188 -10.29 12.99 -10.91
N TYR A 189 -11.47 12.60 -11.40
CA TYR A 189 -11.88 12.98 -12.73
C TYR A 189 -11.92 14.52 -12.74
N ILE A 190 -10.99 15.07 -13.51
CA ILE A 190 -10.87 16.46 -13.98
C ILE A 190 -9.84 17.30 -13.20
N HIS A 191 -8.58 17.25 -13.65
CA HIS A 191 -7.69 18.41 -13.59
C HIS A 191 -7.82 19.20 -14.90
N PHE A 192 -8.30 20.45 -14.80
CA PHE A 192 -8.23 21.39 -15.91
C PHE A 192 -6.80 21.94 -16.01
N VAL A 193 -5.95 21.27 -16.77
CA VAL A 193 -4.67 21.83 -17.20
C VAL A 193 -4.92 22.83 -18.33
N LYS A 194 -4.52 24.09 -18.12
CA LYS A 194 -4.31 25.04 -19.21
C LYS A 194 -3.15 24.54 -20.07
N LEU A 195 -3.47 23.92 -21.20
CA LEU A 195 -2.50 23.60 -22.24
C LEU A 195 -1.90 24.92 -22.76
N THR A 196 -0.72 25.26 -22.26
CA THR A 196 0.16 26.21 -22.95
C THR A 196 0.87 25.41 -24.04
N PRO A 197 0.84 25.83 -25.31
CA PRO A 197 1.46 25.04 -26.37
C PRO A 197 2.99 25.07 -26.17
N GLY A 198 3.58 23.94 -25.77
CA GLY A 198 5.04 23.75 -25.77
C GLY A 198 5.69 23.15 -24.53
N GLY A 199 4.96 22.71 -23.51
CA GLY A 199 5.53 21.98 -22.36
C GLY A 199 5.18 20.50 -22.41
N GLU A 200 6.18 19.62 -22.51
CA GLU A 200 6.02 18.20 -22.20
C GLU A 200 5.63 18.08 -20.73
N ASP A 201 4.41 17.61 -20.47
CA ASP A 201 3.91 17.28 -19.14
C ASP A 201 4.49 15.91 -18.75
N ASN A 202 5.74 15.93 -18.29
CA ASN A 202 6.34 14.82 -17.58
C ASN A 202 6.17 15.07 -16.08
N SER A 203 4.94 14.97 -15.56
CA SER A 203 4.74 14.68 -14.14
C SER A 203 5.04 13.19 -13.89
N LEU A 204 6.25 12.77 -14.22
CA LEU A 204 6.88 11.70 -13.47
C LEU A 204 7.18 12.36 -12.12
N VAL A 205 6.74 11.75 -11.01
CA VAL A 205 7.37 12.01 -9.72
C VAL A 205 8.87 11.91 -10.00
N GLU A 206 9.55 13.04 -9.98
CA GLU A 206 10.97 13.09 -10.28
C GLU A 206 11.58 12.26 -9.16
N LYS A 207 11.93 11.00 -9.47
CA LYS A 207 12.68 10.15 -8.53
C LYS A 207 13.88 11.00 -8.17
N ILE A 208 13.88 11.50 -6.93
CA ILE A 208 14.98 12.28 -6.41
C ILE A 208 16.20 11.39 -6.61
N ASP A 209 17.08 11.79 -7.51
CA ASP A 209 18.28 11.03 -7.84
C ASP A 209 19.18 11.10 -6.61
N LEU A 210 19.06 10.09 -5.74
CA LEU A 210 19.94 9.89 -4.59
C LEU A 210 21.36 9.47 -5.01
N GLY A 211 21.66 9.47 -6.32
CA GLY A 211 22.99 9.23 -6.86
C GLY A 211 24.03 10.08 -6.15
N GLY A 212 24.93 9.42 -5.42
CA GLY A 212 25.98 10.10 -4.66
C GLY A 212 25.62 10.49 -3.22
N LEU A 213 24.60 9.89 -2.61
CA LEU A 213 24.29 10.04 -1.19
C LEU A 213 24.44 8.70 -0.45
N GLU A 214 25.33 8.65 0.53
CA GLU A 214 25.43 7.54 1.51
C GLU A 214 24.72 7.97 2.79
N LEU A 215 23.70 7.23 3.22
CA LEU A 215 22.96 7.51 4.46
C LEU A 215 23.15 6.38 5.46
N ASN A 216 23.53 6.71 6.68
CA ASN A 216 23.62 5.78 7.81
C ASN A 216 22.77 6.31 8.95
N PHE A 217 21.76 5.54 9.35
CA PHE A 217 20.87 5.89 10.46
C PHE A 217 21.03 4.86 11.58
N ASN A 218 21.27 5.33 12.80
CA ASN A 218 21.19 4.55 14.03
C ASN A 218 20.02 5.09 14.85
N LEU A 219 18.93 4.33 14.88
CA LEU A 219 17.65 4.77 15.45
C LEU A 219 17.29 3.98 16.70
N ASP A 220 17.02 4.73 17.79
CA ASP A 220 16.46 4.22 19.04
C ASP A 220 14.96 4.55 19.06
N ILE A 221 14.15 3.55 18.74
CA ILE A 221 12.70 3.63 18.67
C ILE A 221 12.11 3.38 20.06
N THR A 222 11.24 4.30 20.49
CA THR A 222 10.61 4.32 21.82
C THR A 222 9.11 4.04 21.71
N PRO A 223 8.44 3.65 22.81
CA PRO A 223 7.00 3.32 22.79
C PRO A 223 6.10 4.54 22.51
N ASP A 224 6.65 5.74 22.48
CA ASP A 224 5.92 6.96 22.15
C ASP A 224 5.76 7.15 20.62
N ALA A 225 6.43 6.31 19.82
CA ALA A 225 6.35 6.30 18.37
C ALA A 225 5.36 5.22 17.87
N ILE A 226 4.53 5.59 16.91
CA ILE A 226 3.59 4.69 16.24
C ILE A 226 4.21 4.21 14.94
N PHE A 227 4.14 2.90 14.71
CA PHE A 227 4.52 2.28 13.45
C PHE A 227 3.31 1.58 12.82
N GLU A 228 3.18 1.68 11.51
CA GLU A 228 2.11 1.10 10.70
C GLU A 228 2.72 0.32 9.53
N ILE A 229 2.33 -0.94 9.35
CA ILE A 229 2.54 -1.71 8.11
C ILE A 229 1.19 -1.85 7.45
N ILE A 230 1.11 -1.45 6.20
CA ILE A 230 -0.12 -1.46 5.42
C ILE A 230 0.05 -2.51 4.32
N PHE A 231 -0.71 -3.59 4.41
CA PHE A 231 -0.69 -4.66 3.39
C PHE A 231 -1.68 -4.37 2.26
N ASP A 232 -2.84 -3.82 2.61
CA ASP A 232 -3.87 -3.38 1.67
C ASP A 232 -4.60 -2.18 2.26
N TYR A 233 -4.37 -1.01 1.68
CA TYR A 233 -5.01 0.23 2.11
C TYR A 233 -6.54 0.21 1.92
N LYS A 234 -7.04 -0.42 0.84
CA LYS A 234 -8.46 -0.45 0.48
C LYS A 234 -9.24 -1.39 1.39
N ALA A 235 -8.68 -2.56 1.69
CA ALA A 235 -9.28 -3.51 2.63
C ALA A 235 -9.12 -3.05 4.10
N GLY A 236 -8.11 -2.23 4.38
CA GLY A 236 -7.74 -1.80 5.72
C GLY A 236 -6.92 -2.86 6.47
N ASP A 237 -6.16 -3.66 5.73
CA ASP A 237 -5.25 -4.69 6.24
C ASP A 237 -3.98 -4.05 6.78
N ILE A 238 -3.99 -3.77 8.09
CA ILE A 238 -2.99 -2.89 8.73
C ILE A 238 -2.54 -3.49 10.06
N ILE A 239 -1.24 -3.66 10.21
CA ILE A 239 -0.58 -3.83 11.50
C ILE A 239 -0.21 -2.44 12.02
N ARG A 240 -0.70 -2.08 13.19
CA ARG A 240 -0.39 -0.79 13.83
C ARG A 240 -0.09 -0.99 15.30
N GLY A 241 1.00 -0.38 15.76
CA GLY A 241 1.34 -0.44 17.18
C GLY A 241 2.42 0.54 17.60
N THR A 242 2.73 0.46 18.87
CA THR A 242 3.88 1.09 19.50
C THR A 242 4.81 0.02 20.04
N GLY A 243 6.08 0.37 20.18
CA GLY A 243 7.10 -0.62 20.49
C GLY A 243 8.46 0.01 20.67
N ASN A 244 9.43 -0.85 20.97
CA ASN A 244 10.81 -0.46 21.15
C ASN A 244 11.67 -1.15 20.10
N GLY A 245 12.71 -0.48 19.61
CA GLY A 245 13.62 -1.11 18.67
C GLY A 245 14.91 -0.33 18.53
N ASN A 246 15.98 -1.05 18.23
CA ASN A 246 17.22 -0.44 17.74
C ASN A 246 17.31 -0.83 16.27
N ILE A 247 17.19 0.17 15.40
CA ILE A 247 17.11 -0.01 13.96
C ILE A 247 18.29 0.71 13.32
N GLU A 248 19.03 -0.01 12.49
CA GLU A 248 20.07 0.55 11.65
C GLU A 248 19.56 0.57 10.21
N MET A 249 19.71 1.70 9.51
CA MET A 249 19.34 1.80 8.10
C MET A 249 20.52 2.34 7.31
N PHE A 250 20.73 1.78 6.13
CA PHE A 250 21.82 2.10 5.24
C PHE A 250 21.26 2.37 3.85
N VAL A 251 21.65 3.50 3.25
CA VAL A 251 21.39 3.79 1.84
C VAL A 251 22.72 3.99 1.14
N SER A 252 22.99 3.15 0.14
CA SER A 252 24.19 3.25 -0.67
C SER A 252 24.09 4.41 -1.66
N THR A 253 25.23 4.89 -2.16
CA THR A 253 25.29 5.91 -3.22
C THR A 253 24.64 5.49 -4.54
N LYS A 254 24.26 4.21 -4.68
CA LYS A 254 23.53 3.65 -5.82
C LYS A 254 22.03 3.52 -5.55
N GLY A 255 21.57 3.90 -4.35
CA GLY A 255 20.19 3.76 -3.90
C GLY A 255 19.84 2.39 -3.31
N ASP A 256 20.83 1.53 -3.03
CA ASP A 256 20.55 0.26 -2.33
C ASP A 256 20.16 0.56 -0.88
N PHE A 257 18.98 0.13 -0.46
CA PHE A 257 18.46 0.32 0.90
C PHE A 257 18.56 -0.98 1.70
N GLU A 258 19.16 -0.91 2.88
CA GLU A 258 19.25 -2.03 3.83
C GLU A 258 18.78 -1.56 5.22
N ILE A 259 18.09 -2.45 5.94
CA ILE A 259 17.59 -2.22 7.29
C ILE A 259 17.91 -3.42 8.18
N TYR A 260 18.41 -3.14 9.39
CA TYR A 260 18.82 -4.15 10.35
C TYR A 260 18.25 -3.85 11.74
N GLY A 261 18.02 -4.91 12.51
CA GLY A 261 17.65 -4.82 13.92
C GLY A 261 16.30 -5.45 14.23
N PHE A 262 15.76 -5.12 15.40
CA PHE A 262 14.49 -5.68 15.88
C PHE A 262 13.56 -4.56 16.32
N TYR A 263 12.29 -4.70 15.96
CA TYR A 263 11.20 -3.93 16.53
C TYR A 263 10.30 -4.85 17.34
N VAL A 264 10.21 -4.60 18.66
CA VAL A 264 9.39 -5.37 19.59
C VAL A 264 8.13 -4.57 19.90
N ILE A 265 6.99 -5.12 19.49
CA ILE A 265 5.68 -4.52 19.68
C ILE A 265 5.29 -4.65 21.16
N GLN A 266 4.97 -3.51 21.77
CA GLN A 266 4.50 -3.43 23.14
C GLN A 266 2.97 -3.44 23.18
N GLU A 267 2.34 -2.61 22.36
CA GLU A 267 0.89 -2.54 22.20
C GLU A 267 0.56 -2.37 20.72
N GLY A 268 -0.39 -3.14 20.21
CA GLY A 268 -0.76 -3.01 18.81
C GLY A 268 -2.04 -3.73 18.46
N ARG A 269 -2.50 -3.49 17.24
CA ARG A 269 -3.62 -4.18 16.63
C ARG A 269 -3.26 -4.59 15.21
N TYR A 270 -3.72 -5.77 14.84
CA TYR A 270 -3.72 -6.22 13.47
C TYR A 270 -5.15 -6.26 12.96
N ASN A 271 -5.49 -5.41 12.00
CA ASN A 271 -6.76 -5.47 11.30
C ASN A 271 -6.66 -6.52 10.20
N PHE A 272 -6.96 -7.76 10.54
CA PHE A 272 -6.90 -8.86 9.58
C PHE A 272 -8.07 -8.78 8.61
N THR A 273 -7.75 -8.81 7.32
CA THR A 273 -8.74 -8.92 6.26
C THR A 273 -8.52 -10.17 5.43
N PHE A 274 -9.61 -10.78 4.98
CA PHE A 274 -9.50 -11.95 4.11
C PHE A 274 -10.66 -12.00 3.11
N ALA A 275 -10.32 -11.99 1.82
CA ALA A 275 -11.24 -12.14 0.68
C ALA A 275 -12.52 -11.29 0.79
N ASN A 276 -12.43 -10.07 1.34
CA ASN A 276 -13.56 -9.17 1.65
C ASN A 276 -14.64 -9.76 2.58
N LEU A 277 -14.38 -10.90 3.21
CA LEU A 277 -15.31 -11.61 4.08
C LEU A 277 -15.02 -11.36 5.55
N VAL A 278 -13.74 -11.41 5.92
CA VAL A 278 -13.29 -11.16 7.29
C VAL A 278 -12.73 -9.75 7.35
N ASN A 279 -13.18 -8.99 8.33
CA ASN A 279 -12.54 -7.76 8.78
C ASN A 279 -12.63 -7.76 10.31
N LYS A 280 -11.53 -8.13 10.96
CA LYS A 280 -11.46 -8.28 12.43
C LYS A 280 -10.15 -7.72 12.96
N GLY A 281 -10.26 -6.85 13.96
CA GLY A 281 -9.11 -6.34 14.71
C GLY A 281 -8.67 -7.32 15.78
N PHE A 282 -7.52 -7.95 15.58
CA PHE A 282 -6.82 -8.72 16.58
C PHE A 282 -5.94 -7.80 17.43
N SER A 283 -5.88 -8.04 18.73
CA SER A 283 -4.95 -7.33 19.63
C SER A 283 -3.62 -8.06 19.63
N ILE A 284 -2.55 -7.36 19.28
CA ILE A 284 -1.20 -7.94 19.24
C ILE A 284 -0.71 -8.14 20.67
N GLN A 285 -0.17 -9.33 20.94
CA GLN A 285 0.38 -9.67 22.23
C GLN A 285 1.77 -9.03 22.42
N PRO A 286 2.05 -8.47 23.61
CA PRO A 286 3.37 -7.94 23.93
C PRO A 286 4.46 -9.00 23.73
N GLY A 287 5.59 -8.60 23.12
CA GLY A 287 6.69 -9.50 22.80
C GLY A 287 6.68 -10.02 21.36
N SER A 288 5.60 -9.79 20.62
CA SER A 288 5.57 -9.89 19.15
C SER A 288 6.63 -8.98 18.54
N ARG A 289 7.28 -9.40 17.45
CA ARG A 289 8.42 -8.69 16.90
C ARG A 289 8.51 -8.77 15.38
N ILE A 290 9.26 -7.84 14.84
CA ILE A 290 9.68 -7.76 13.44
C ILE A 290 11.21 -7.75 13.44
N ALA A 291 11.82 -8.64 12.67
CA ALA A 291 13.26 -8.73 12.50
C ALA A 291 13.65 -8.24 11.11
N PHE A 292 14.53 -7.25 11.06
CA PHE A 292 15.06 -6.68 9.83
C PHE A 292 16.47 -7.24 9.59
N ASN A 293 16.70 -7.82 8.41
CA ASN A 293 17.89 -8.61 8.09
C ASN A 293 18.60 -8.15 6.80
N GLY A 294 18.42 -6.88 6.39
CA GLY A 294 18.91 -6.32 5.14
C GLY A 294 17.76 -5.80 4.29
N ASP A 295 17.30 -6.56 3.31
CA ASP A 295 16.14 -6.17 2.50
C ASP A 295 14.86 -6.09 3.36
N ILE A 296 14.17 -4.96 3.31
CA ILE A 296 12.92 -4.73 4.02
C ILE A 296 11.83 -5.74 3.64
N TYR A 297 11.81 -6.19 2.39
CA TYR A 297 10.84 -7.17 1.90
C TYR A 297 11.12 -8.59 2.42
N GLN A 298 12.34 -8.85 2.89
CA GLN A 298 12.77 -10.10 3.51
C GLN A 298 12.76 -10.02 5.05
N SER A 299 12.13 -8.99 5.62
CA SER A 299 11.97 -8.89 7.07
C SER A 299 11.10 -10.04 7.58
N GLU A 300 11.44 -10.58 8.74
CA GLU A 300 10.74 -11.72 9.33
C GLU A 300 9.75 -11.23 10.40
N LEU A 301 8.49 -11.64 10.26
CA LEU A 301 7.45 -11.45 11.25
C LEU A 301 7.43 -12.60 12.25
N ASP A 302 7.20 -12.27 13.52
CA ASP A 302 6.90 -13.21 14.60
C ASP A 302 5.88 -12.52 15.51
N ILE A 303 4.63 -12.49 15.05
CA ILE A 303 3.54 -11.75 15.68
C ILE A 303 2.48 -12.71 16.19
N GLN A 304 2.11 -12.54 17.46
CA GLN A 304 0.99 -13.24 18.08
C GLN A 304 -0.12 -12.24 18.34
N ALA A 305 -1.35 -12.57 17.94
CA ALA A 305 -2.48 -11.69 18.09
C ALA A 305 -3.74 -12.45 18.52
N ILE A 306 -4.61 -11.78 19.27
CA ILE A 306 -5.79 -12.38 19.90
C ILE A 306 -7.05 -11.60 19.53
N TYR A 307 -8.07 -12.32 19.10
CA TYR A 307 -9.43 -11.82 18.95
C TYR A 307 -10.37 -12.52 19.95
N THR A 308 -10.81 -11.79 20.97
CA THR A 308 -11.66 -12.31 22.04
C THR A 308 -13.13 -11.96 21.82
N ARG A 309 -14.03 -12.93 22.02
CA ARG A 309 -15.47 -12.72 21.94
C ARG A 309 -16.23 -13.56 22.95
N ASN A 310 -17.32 -12.98 23.45
CA ASN A 310 -18.28 -13.65 24.32
C ASN A 310 -19.35 -14.37 23.49
N VAL A 311 -19.41 -15.71 23.58
CA VAL A 311 -20.26 -16.57 22.75
C VAL A 311 -20.99 -17.62 23.58
N ALA A 312 -22.22 -17.97 23.19
CA ALA A 312 -22.95 -19.05 23.85
C ALA A 312 -22.39 -20.42 23.43
N LEU A 313 -22.19 -21.32 24.42
CA LEU A 313 -21.65 -22.65 24.20
C LEU A 313 -22.73 -23.72 23.91
N ARG A 314 -24.02 -23.35 23.94
CA ARG A 314 -25.16 -24.22 23.60
C ARG A 314 -24.93 -25.08 22.35
N PRO A 315 -24.36 -24.58 21.23
CA PRO A 315 -24.21 -25.40 20.03
C PRO A 315 -23.37 -26.66 20.24
N LEU A 316 -22.52 -26.71 21.27
CA LEU A 316 -21.66 -27.85 21.58
C LEU A 316 -22.38 -29.02 22.24
N ILE A 317 -23.57 -28.80 22.81
CA ILE A 317 -24.33 -29.82 23.52
C ILE A 317 -25.54 -30.30 22.72
N ASP A 318 -25.83 -31.58 22.80
CA ASP A 318 -27.09 -32.16 22.33
C ASP A 318 -28.14 -32.00 23.42
N LEU A 319 -29.13 -31.11 23.21
CA LEU A 319 -30.17 -30.81 24.19
C LEU A 319 -31.10 -32.00 24.46
N ASP A 320 -31.20 -32.94 23.52
CA ASP A 320 -32.04 -34.13 23.67
C ASP A 320 -31.41 -35.17 24.61
N ALA A 321 -30.10 -35.09 24.82
CA ALA A 321 -29.33 -35.96 25.72
C ALA A 321 -29.18 -35.39 27.15
N VAL A 322 -29.78 -34.23 27.43
CA VAL A 322 -29.61 -33.47 28.68
C VAL A 322 -30.89 -33.52 29.52
N VAL A 323 -30.76 -33.68 30.84
CA VAL A 323 -31.90 -33.86 31.76
C VAL A 323 -32.72 -32.57 31.95
N ASP A 324 -32.09 -31.41 31.83
CA ASP A 324 -32.70 -30.08 31.97
C ASP A 324 -32.31 -29.22 30.76
N SER A 325 -33.08 -29.31 29.67
CA SER A 325 -32.81 -28.64 28.40
C SER A 325 -33.12 -27.14 28.42
N GLU A 326 -33.86 -26.65 29.43
CA GLU A 326 -34.20 -25.24 29.58
C GLU A 326 -33.25 -24.47 30.52
N ASN A 327 -32.14 -25.09 30.94
CA ASN A 327 -31.19 -24.47 31.84
C ASN A 327 -30.68 -23.11 31.29
N PRO A 328 -30.86 -22.00 32.04
CA PRO A 328 -30.43 -20.67 31.59
C PRO A 328 -28.93 -20.56 31.28
N GLU A 329 -28.08 -21.37 31.92
CA GLU A 329 -26.62 -21.37 31.68
C GLU A 329 -26.27 -21.74 30.24
N TYR A 330 -27.11 -22.46 29.49
CA TYR A 330 -26.84 -22.76 28.08
C TYR A 330 -26.88 -21.52 27.19
N ARG A 331 -27.61 -20.48 27.59
CA ARG A 331 -27.70 -19.23 26.84
C ARG A 331 -26.67 -18.20 27.30
N ARG A 332 -25.94 -18.50 28.39
CA ARG A 332 -24.92 -17.61 28.92
C ARG A 332 -23.73 -17.54 27.96
N PRO A 333 -23.22 -16.33 27.66
CA PRO A 333 -22.01 -16.20 26.88
C PRO A 333 -20.77 -16.49 27.74
N TYR A 334 -19.80 -17.16 27.12
CA TYR A 334 -18.48 -17.45 27.66
C TYR A 334 -17.42 -16.83 26.78
N GLU A 335 -16.32 -16.41 27.38
CA GLU A 335 -15.19 -15.84 26.66
C GLU A 335 -14.46 -16.95 25.88
N VAL A 336 -14.29 -16.71 24.58
CA VAL A 336 -13.53 -17.55 23.66
C VAL A 336 -12.64 -16.65 22.82
N SER A 337 -11.40 -17.06 22.61
CA SER A 337 -10.40 -16.26 21.92
C SER A 337 -9.88 -17.00 20.69
N ALA A 338 -9.96 -16.39 19.51
CA ALA A 338 -9.18 -16.82 18.35
C ALA A 338 -7.76 -16.30 18.50
N LEU A 339 -6.79 -17.19 18.35
CA LEU A 339 -5.37 -16.89 18.33
C LEU A 339 -4.90 -16.84 16.89
N MET A 340 -3.99 -15.92 16.59
CA MET A 340 -3.34 -15.79 15.29
C MET A 340 -1.84 -15.68 15.52
N GLU A 341 -1.08 -16.51 14.84
CA GLU A 341 0.37 -16.46 14.78
C GLU A 341 0.76 -16.16 13.32
N LEU A 342 1.44 -15.05 13.13
CA LEU A 342 1.89 -14.54 11.84
C LEU A 342 3.42 -14.66 11.80
N LYS A 343 3.94 -15.57 10.96
CA LYS A 343 5.36 -15.92 10.94
C LYS A 343 5.97 -15.94 9.55
N GLY A 344 7.25 -15.60 9.44
CA GLY A 344 8.01 -15.66 8.18
C GLY A 344 8.07 -14.32 7.45
N ASP A 345 8.26 -14.35 6.14
CA ASP A 345 8.56 -13.16 5.34
C ASP A 345 7.44 -12.12 5.37
N LEU A 346 7.81 -10.84 5.48
CA LEU A 346 6.90 -9.69 5.56
C LEU A 346 5.90 -9.65 4.40
N LEU A 347 6.32 -9.97 3.18
CA LEU A 347 5.46 -9.96 1.99
C LEU A 347 4.50 -11.15 1.90
N SER A 348 4.82 -12.27 2.54
CA SER A 348 4.04 -13.51 2.45
C SER A 348 4.11 -14.30 3.76
N PRO A 349 3.58 -13.76 4.86
CA PRO A 349 3.66 -14.43 6.15
C PRO A 349 2.77 -15.69 6.18
N GLU A 350 3.27 -16.72 6.84
CA GLU A 350 2.48 -17.90 7.22
C GLU A 350 1.53 -17.52 8.36
N ILE A 351 0.22 -17.73 8.14
CA ILE A 351 -0.82 -17.49 9.14
C ILE A 351 -1.22 -18.81 9.79
N LYS A 352 -0.99 -18.95 11.10
CA LYS A 352 -1.49 -20.07 11.91
C LYS A 352 -2.60 -19.59 12.81
N LEU A 353 -3.73 -20.27 12.75
CA LEU A 353 -4.90 -19.97 13.56
C LEU A 353 -4.99 -20.93 14.74
N GLY A 354 -5.48 -20.42 15.86
CA GLY A 354 -5.71 -21.17 17.09
C GLY A 354 -7.03 -20.76 17.74
N LEU A 355 -7.48 -21.56 18.70
CA LEU A 355 -8.66 -21.27 19.49
C LEU A 355 -8.35 -21.56 20.96
N ASP A 356 -8.52 -20.55 21.80
CA ASP A 356 -8.40 -20.65 23.24
C ASP A 356 -9.78 -20.69 23.89
N LEU A 357 -9.98 -21.74 24.70
CA LEU A 357 -11.20 -22.08 25.40
C LEU A 357 -10.99 -22.10 26.93
N ASP A 358 -9.87 -21.59 27.43
CA ASP A 358 -9.52 -21.73 28.85
C ASP A 358 -10.52 -21.08 29.80
N GLU A 359 -11.10 -19.93 29.45
CA GLU A 359 -12.21 -19.34 30.21
C GLU A 359 -13.51 -20.14 30.08
N ALA A 360 -13.82 -20.65 28.88
CA ALA A 360 -14.99 -21.50 28.63
C ALA A 360 -14.96 -22.81 29.45
N LYS A 361 -13.77 -23.38 29.71
CA LYS A 361 -13.57 -24.60 30.54
C LYS A 361 -13.97 -24.40 32.01
N LYS A 362 -13.99 -23.16 32.49
CA LYS A 362 -14.33 -22.82 33.89
C LYS A 362 -15.84 -22.78 34.15
N THR A 363 -16.67 -23.11 33.16
CA THR A 363 -18.12 -23.23 33.35
C THR A 363 -18.46 -24.21 34.48
N SER A 364 -19.45 -23.85 35.30
CA SER A 364 -19.94 -24.69 36.40
C SER A 364 -20.95 -25.75 35.94
N ASN A 365 -21.43 -25.67 34.69
CA ASN A 365 -22.37 -26.65 34.15
C ASN A 365 -21.59 -27.89 33.63
N PRO A 366 -21.83 -29.11 34.17
CA PRO A 366 -21.07 -30.30 33.80
C PRO A 366 -21.20 -30.70 32.32
N TYR A 367 -22.35 -30.45 31.68
CA TYR A 367 -22.57 -30.78 30.27
C TYR A 367 -21.79 -29.85 29.36
N LEU A 368 -21.83 -28.53 29.62
CA LEU A 368 -21.02 -27.55 28.89
C LEU A 368 -19.54 -27.81 29.10
N GLN A 369 -19.11 -28.07 30.34
CA GLN A 369 -17.72 -28.35 30.64
C GLN A 369 -17.21 -29.55 29.85
N THR A 370 -17.95 -30.65 29.85
CA THR A 370 -17.60 -31.85 29.08
C THR A 370 -17.51 -31.55 27.59
N ALA A 371 -18.47 -30.81 27.03
CA ALA A 371 -18.49 -30.47 25.61
C ALA A 371 -17.32 -29.56 25.22
N VAL A 372 -16.96 -28.59 26.06
CA VAL A 372 -15.78 -27.72 25.84
C VAL A 372 -14.49 -28.54 25.89
N TYR A 373 -14.34 -29.46 26.83
CA TYR A 373 -13.17 -30.34 26.87
C TYR A 373 -13.08 -31.26 25.64
N GLN A 374 -14.21 -31.79 25.17
CA GLN A 374 -14.26 -32.57 23.93
C GLN A 374 -13.88 -31.74 22.71
N LEU A 375 -14.33 -30.48 22.65
CA LEU A 375 -13.92 -29.57 21.60
C LEU A 375 -12.42 -29.28 21.67
N ASP A 376 -11.91 -28.93 22.86
CA ASP A 376 -10.49 -28.62 23.09
C ASP A 376 -9.56 -29.77 22.71
N THR A 377 -9.95 -31.02 22.99
CA THR A 377 -9.17 -32.18 22.54
C THR A 377 -9.27 -32.37 21.03
N LYS A 378 -10.45 -32.18 20.44
CA LYS A 378 -10.65 -32.36 19.00
C LYS A 378 -9.84 -31.35 18.19
N ILE A 379 -9.92 -30.04 18.50
CA ILE A 379 -9.17 -28.99 17.79
C ILE A 379 -7.65 -29.14 17.87
N LYS A 380 -7.13 -29.83 18.90
CA LYS A 380 -5.70 -30.15 19.04
C LYS A 380 -5.24 -31.29 18.13
N THR A 381 -6.16 -32.13 17.70
CA THR A 381 -5.87 -33.33 16.87
C THR A 381 -6.39 -33.22 15.45
N ASP A 382 -7.33 -32.32 15.19
CA ASP A 382 -8.05 -32.14 13.94
C ASP A 382 -8.00 -30.66 13.54
N GLU A 383 -7.09 -30.36 12.61
CA GLU A 383 -6.89 -29.00 12.10
C GLU A 383 -8.13 -28.48 11.36
N GLN A 384 -8.90 -29.36 10.72
CA GLN A 384 -10.12 -28.98 10.02
C GLN A 384 -11.19 -28.50 11.00
N GLU A 385 -11.33 -29.21 12.12
CA GLU A 385 -12.20 -28.79 13.21
C GLU A 385 -11.74 -27.45 13.80
N LEU A 386 -10.43 -27.27 14.03
CA LEU A 386 -9.88 -26.01 14.52
C LEU A 386 -10.24 -24.84 13.60
N ASN A 387 -9.93 -24.96 12.31
CA ASN A 387 -10.17 -23.91 11.32
C ASN A 387 -11.67 -23.60 11.18
N ARG A 388 -12.52 -24.63 11.21
CA ARG A 388 -13.98 -24.46 11.21
C ARG A 388 -14.47 -23.62 12.39
N GLN A 389 -13.95 -23.89 13.59
CA GLN A 389 -14.37 -23.19 14.80
C GLN A 389 -13.88 -21.75 14.84
N VAL A 390 -12.62 -21.52 14.43
CA VAL A 390 -12.07 -20.17 14.31
C VAL A 390 -12.86 -19.37 13.27
N PHE A 391 -13.14 -19.94 12.09
CA PHE A 391 -13.96 -19.29 11.06
C PHE A 391 -15.36 -18.94 11.58
N SER A 392 -16.02 -19.89 12.24
CA SER A 392 -17.33 -19.67 12.87
C SER A 392 -17.27 -18.51 13.87
N LEU A 393 -16.21 -18.42 14.68
CA LEU A 393 -16.03 -17.32 15.62
C LEU A 393 -15.82 -15.97 14.94
N LEU A 394 -14.99 -15.93 13.89
CA LEU A 394 -14.63 -14.69 13.19
C LEU A 394 -15.79 -14.14 12.35
N ILE A 395 -16.52 -15.00 11.63
CA ILE A 395 -17.56 -14.57 10.69
C ILE A 395 -18.94 -14.61 11.34
N LEU A 396 -19.32 -15.76 11.90
CA LEU A 396 -20.65 -15.96 12.49
C LEU A 396 -20.73 -15.39 13.91
N GLY A 397 -19.61 -15.29 14.61
CA GLY A 397 -19.60 -14.83 15.98
C GLY A 397 -20.11 -15.83 16.99
N SER A 398 -20.06 -17.11 16.65
CA SER A 398 -20.53 -18.22 17.49
C SER A 398 -19.63 -19.44 17.32
N ILE A 399 -19.74 -20.39 18.24
CA ILE A 399 -19.11 -21.71 18.11
C ILE A 399 -20.00 -22.63 17.28
N SER A 400 -19.40 -23.49 16.48
CA SER A 400 -20.10 -24.47 15.65
C SER A 400 -20.33 -25.79 16.40
N PRO A 401 -21.45 -26.50 16.13
CA PRO A 401 -21.75 -27.77 16.80
C PRO A 401 -20.70 -28.88 16.60
N LEU A 402 -20.51 -29.71 17.63
CA LEU A 402 -19.68 -30.92 17.56
C LEU A 402 -20.40 -31.99 16.71
N ASN A 403 -19.71 -32.55 15.71
CA ASN A 403 -20.11 -33.76 14.97
C ASN A 403 -21.54 -33.83 14.38
N SER A 404 -22.21 -32.71 14.07
CA SER A 404 -23.50 -32.72 13.35
C SER A 404 -23.30 -32.15 11.95
N PHE A 405 -23.69 -32.89 10.89
CA PHE A 405 -25.06 -33.35 10.69
C PHE A 405 -25.18 -34.87 10.45
N ARG A 406 -25.51 -35.66 11.48
CA ARG A 406 -26.18 -36.95 11.29
C ARG A 406 -27.68 -36.74 11.47
N VAL A 407 -28.37 -36.39 10.38
CA VAL A 407 -29.83 -36.60 10.32
C VAL A 407 -30.07 -38.09 10.19
N GLY A 408 -30.65 -38.68 11.24
CA GLY A 408 -31.32 -39.95 11.13
C GLY A 408 -32.50 -39.81 10.18
N VAL A 409 -32.34 -40.30 8.95
CA VAL A 409 -33.26 -41.10 8.12
C VAL A 409 -32.55 -41.26 6.78
N GLY A 410 -32.33 -42.50 6.35
CA GLY A 410 -31.37 -42.84 5.30
C GLY A 410 -31.68 -42.26 3.93
N VAL A 411 -30.89 -41.27 3.51
CA VAL A 411 -30.24 -41.15 2.19
C VAL A 411 -28.95 -40.36 2.43
N SER A 412 -27.83 -40.90 1.98
CA SER A 412 -26.50 -40.32 2.07
C SER A 412 -26.37 -39.06 1.20
N ALA A 413 -26.50 -37.87 1.80
CA ALA A 413 -26.13 -36.57 1.17
C ALA A 413 -25.89 -35.43 2.20
N GLY A 414 -25.33 -35.74 3.38
CA GLY A 414 -25.29 -34.81 4.52
C GLY A 414 -23.98 -34.04 4.78
N SER A 415 -22.96 -34.11 3.90
CA SER A 415 -21.61 -33.60 4.25
C SER A 415 -21.10 -32.38 3.46
N SER A 416 -21.81 -31.90 2.43
CA SER A 416 -21.15 -31.04 1.43
C SER A 416 -20.82 -29.62 1.88
N LEU A 417 -21.55 -29.00 2.82
CA LEU A 417 -21.35 -27.58 3.14
C LEU A 417 -20.18 -27.33 4.11
N SER A 418 -20.05 -28.16 5.14
CA SER A 418 -18.99 -28.01 6.15
C SER A 418 -17.62 -28.49 5.63
N GLU A 419 -17.60 -29.55 4.80
CA GLU A 419 -16.38 -30.05 4.16
C GLU A 419 -15.84 -29.08 3.09
N LEU A 420 -16.71 -28.35 2.37
CA LEU A 420 -16.28 -27.33 1.41
C LEU A 420 -15.67 -26.09 2.09
N LEU A 421 -16.16 -25.73 3.29
CA LEU A 421 -15.66 -24.58 4.04
C LEU A 421 -14.39 -24.90 4.83
N SER A 422 -14.17 -26.15 5.28
CA SER A 422 -12.97 -26.54 6.04
C SER A 422 -11.80 -27.00 5.16
N ASN A 423 -12.06 -27.76 4.08
CA ASN A 423 -10.99 -28.37 3.28
C ASN A 423 -10.26 -27.39 2.37
N GLN A 424 -10.86 -26.23 2.11
CA GLN A 424 -10.31 -25.24 1.19
C GLN A 424 -9.81 -23.97 1.90
N PHE A 425 -10.20 -23.72 3.16
CA PHE A 425 -9.86 -22.46 3.85
C PHE A 425 -8.37 -22.32 4.19
N SER A 426 -7.70 -23.36 4.72
CA SER A 426 -6.24 -23.32 4.91
C SER A 426 -5.50 -23.08 3.59
N ASN A 427 -6.00 -23.66 2.50
CA ASN A 427 -5.41 -23.49 1.17
C ASN A 427 -5.74 -22.11 0.57
N TRP A 428 -6.93 -21.56 0.84
CA TRP A 428 -7.33 -20.21 0.41
C TRP A 428 -6.59 -19.11 1.18
N ILE A 429 -6.27 -19.31 2.45
CA ILE A 429 -5.39 -18.42 3.23
C ILE A 429 -3.98 -18.37 2.64
N SER A 430 -3.50 -19.48 2.08
CA SER A 430 -2.15 -19.56 1.50
C SER A 430 -2.03 -19.02 0.06
N GLN A 431 -3.13 -18.92 -0.69
CA GLN A 431 -3.14 -18.52 -2.11
C GLN A 431 -4.47 -17.83 -2.46
N VAL A 432 -4.56 -16.53 -2.21
CA VAL A 432 -5.67 -15.71 -2.70
C VAL A 432 -5.40 -15.38 -4.16
N ASP A 433 -6.02 -16.13 -5.06
CA ASP A 433 -6.08 -15.77 -6.49
C ASP A 433 -6.99 -14.53 -6.64
N GLU A 434 -6.44 -13.42 -7.14
CA GLU A 434 -7.15 -12.16 -7.40
C GLU A 434 -8.43 -12.34 -8.25
N ASN A 435 -8.52 -13.44 -9.00
CA ASN A 435 -9.67 -13.76 -9.83
C ASN A 435 -10.86 -14.36 -9.08
N LEU A 436 -10.72 -14.76 -7.81
CA LEU A 436 -11.77 -15.37 -7.01
C LEU A 436 -12.47 -14.34 -6.11
N GLU A 437 -13.75 -14.07 -6.36
CA GLU A 437 -14.62 -13.24 -5.52
C GLU A 437 -15.56 -14.13 -4.69
N LEU A 438 -15.62 -13.92 -3.38
CA LEU A 438 -16.51 -14.61 -2.45
C LEU A 438 -17.37 -13.58 -1.68
N SER A 439 -18.67 -13.86 -1.52
CA SER A 439 -19.61 -13.01 -0.78
C SER A 439 -20.62 -13.89 -0.05
N PHE A 440 -20.96 -13.52 1.18
CA PHE A 440 -21.89 -14.25 2.02
C PHE A 440 -22.94 -13.28 2.56
N ASP A 441 -24.21 -13.68 2.49
CA ASP A 441 -25.33 -12.95 3.09
C ASP A 441 -26.00 -13.82 4.16
N LEU A 442 -26.18 -13.25 5.35
CA LEU A 442 -26.63 -13.94 6.56
C LEU A 442 -27.57 -13.05 7.35
N ASP A 443 -28.79 -13.54 7.62
CA ASP A 443 -29.67 -12.91 8.59
C ASP A 443 -29.23 -13.32 10.00
N ALA A 444 -28.91 -12.33 10.85
CA ALA A 444 -28.31 -12.53 12.17
C ALA A 444 -29.18 -13.35 13.15
N ASN A 445 -30.46 -13.55 12.82
CA ASN A 445 -31.42 -14.28 13.65
C ASN A 445 -31.72 -15.72 13.19
N ASP A 446 -31.30 -16.13 11.99
CA ASP A 446 -31.60 -17.45 11.45
C ASP A 446 -30.42 -18.05 10.66
N PHE A 447 -29.67 -18.93 11.33
CA PHE A 447 -28.49 -19.63 10.81
C PHE A 447 -28.76 -20.49 9.56
N ASN A 448 -30.03 -20.78 9.25
CA ASN A 448 -30.41 -21.54 8.05
C ASN A 448 -30.45 -20.68 6.78
N THR A 449 -30.30 -19.36 6.89
CA THR A 449 -30.46 -18.42 5.76
C THR A 449 -29.18 -18.11 4.99
N LEU A 450 -28.06 -18.77 5.30
CA LEU A 450 -26.76 -18.56 4.64
C LEU A 450 -26.87 -18.63 3.11
N GLN A 451 -26.64 -17.50 2.44
CA GLN A 451 -26.49 -17.42 0.99
C GLN A 451 -25.02 -17.25 0.66
N LEU A 452 -24.48 -18.12 -0.21
CA LEU A 452 -23.11 -18.02 -0.71
C LEU A 452 -23.13 -17.57 -2.16
N ARG A 453 -22.42 -16.48 -2.46
CA ARG A 453 -22.04 -16.09 -3.80
C ARG A 453 -20.55 -16.33 -4.01
N VAL A 454 -20.22 -17.15 -5.01
CA VAL A 454 -18.87 -17.38 -5.52
C VAL A 454 -18.82 -16.86 -6.94
N SER A 455 -17.80 -16.11 -7.31
CA SER A 455 -17.48 -15.90 -8.73
C SER A 455 -16.00 -15.98 -9.01
N TYR A 456 -15.66 -16.57 -10.14
CA TYR A 456 -14.29 -16.74 -10.60
C TYR A 456 -14.15 -16.16 -12.00
N SER A 457 -13.15 -15.30 -12.16
CA SER A 457 -12.81 -14.62 -13.40
C SER A 457 -11.66 -15.33 -14.10
N LEU A 458 -11.76 -15.51 -15.42
CA LEU A 458 -10.71 -16.08 -16.24
C LEU A 458 -10.48 -15.17 -17.45
N LEU A 459 -9.34 -15.34 -18.12
CA LEU A 459 -9.00 -14.62 -19.36
C LEU A 459 -8.97 -13.10 -19.14
N ASP A 460 -8.26 -12.64 -18.11
CA ASP A 460 -8.15 -11.23 -17.71
C ASP A 460 -9.55 -10.58 -17.50
N GLY A 461 -10.44 -11.28 -16.79
CA GLY A 461 -11.80 -10.83 -16.52
C GLY A 461 -12.80 -10.98 -17.68
N ARG A 462 -12.43 -11.58 -18.81
CA ARG A 462 -13.35 -11.76 -19.96
C ARG A 462 -14.35 -12.88 -19.77
N LEU A 463 -14.01 -13.93 -19.03
CA LEU A 463 -14.92 -15.02 -18.70
C LEU A 463 -15.19 -14.99 -17.20
N ARG A 464 -16.44 -14.79 -16.79
CA ARG A 464 -16.83 -14.80 -15.38
C ARG A 464 -17.82 -15.92 -15.13
N ILE A 465 -17.47 -16.83 -14.24
CA ILE A 465 -18.35 -17.91 -13.77
C ILE A 465 -18.79 -17.54 -12.37
N SER A 466 -20.08 -17.64 -12.07
CA SER A 466 -20.63 -17.30 -10.77
C SER A 466 -21.70 -18.28 -10.34
N ARG A 467 -21.79 -18.49 -9.03
CA ARG A 467 -22.80 -19.29 -8.33
C ARG A 467 -23.28 -18.47 -7.14
N ASP A 468 -24.59 -18.38 -6.97
CA ASP A 468 -25.31 -17.62 -5.95
C ASP A 468 -26.40 -18.53 -5.33
N GLY A 469 -26.79 -18.28 -4.09
CA GLY A 469 -27.86 -18.99 -3.39
C GLY A 469 -27.42 -19.82 -2.19
N GLY A 470 -28.41 -20.19 -1.37
CA GLY A 470 -28.22 -21.03 -0.18
C GLY A 470 -28.14 -22.52 -0.51
N PHE A 471 -27.84 -23.34 0.50
CA PHE A 471 -27.59 -24.78 0.33
C PHE A 471 -28.80 -25.66 0.67
N ILE A 472 -29.83 -25.06 1.26
CA ILE A 472 -31.03 -25.75 1.72
C ILE A 472 -32.26 -25.22 1.00
N ASN A 473 -33.22 -26.10 0.75
CA ASN A 473 -34.50 -25.75 0.15
C ASN A 473 -35.45 -25.13 1.21
N ALA A 474 -36.63 -24.67 0.77
CA ALA A 474 -37.64 -24.07 1.65
C ALA A 474 -38.21 -25.01 2.73
N GLN A 475 -37.85 -26.30 2.71
CA GLN A 475 -38.20 -27.32 3.72
C GLN A 475 -37.00 -27.69 4.60
N ASN A 476 -35.91 -26.89 4.60
CA ASN A 476 -34.68 -27.15 5.34
C ASN A 476 -33.96 -28.45 4.95
N GLN A 477 -34.17 -28.93 3.71
CA GLN A 477 -33.51 -30.12 3.17
C GLN A 477 -32.48 -29.73 2.11
N ALA A 478 -31.32 -30.36 2.16
CA ALA A 478 -30.30 -30.24 1.11
C ALA A 478 -30.69 -31.18 -0.05
N ASP A 479 -31.08 -30.61 -1.18
CA ASP A 479 -31.33 -31.34 -2.43
C ASP A 479 -30.31 -30.93 -3.49
N PHE A 480 -30.05 -31.78 -4.48
CA PHE A 480 -29.10 -31.52 -5.56
C PHE A 480 -29.40 -30.18 -6.27
N ALA A 481 -30.69 -29.87 -6.45
CA ALA A 481 -31.12 -28.60 -7.03
C ALA A 481 -30.80 -27.37 -6.14
N SER A 482 -30.84 -27.49 -4.81
CA SER A 482 -30.45 -26.40 -3.90
C SER A 482 -28.93 -26.26 -3.79
N ILE A 483 -28.18 -27.36 -3.93
CA ILE A 483 -26.70 -27.35 -3.90
C ILE A 483 -26.09 -26.77 -5.19
N VAL A 484 -26.72 -26.97 -6.35
CA VAL A 484 -26.29 -26.35 -7.62
C VAL A 484 -26.52 -24.83 -7.61
N GLY A 485 -27.58 -24.38 -6.93
CA GLY A 485 -27.88 -22.95 -6.76
C GLY A 485 -28.16 -22.20 -8.08
N ASP A 486 -28.13 -20.88 -8.00
CA ASP A 486 -28.25 -19.97 -9.12
C ASP A 486 -26.88 -19.77 -9.74
N TRP A 487 -26.65 -20.21 -10.98
CA TRP A 487 -25.35 -20.03 -11.64
C TRP A 487 -25.47 -19.07 -12.81
N THR A 488 -24.39 -18.34 -13.09
CA THR A 488 -24.29 -17.43 -14.22
C THR A 488 -22.88 -17.50 -14.83
N VAL A 489 -22.82 -17.65 -16.14
CA VAL A 489 -21.59 -17.61 -16.94
C VAL A 489 -21.68 -16.40 -17.88
N GLU A 490 -20.74 -15.47 -17.76
CA GLU A 490 -20.64 -14.27 -18.60
C GLU A 490 -19.36 -14.31 -19.42
N TYR A 491 -19.45 -13.98 -20.70
CA TYR A 491 -18.30 -13.85 -21.60
C TYR A 491 -18.33 -12.53 -22.35
N LEU A 492 -17.25 -11.74 -22.22
CA LEU A 492 -17.04 -10.50 -22.96
C LEU A 492 -16.41 -10.84 -24.33
N LEU A 493 -17.18 -10.62 -25.39
CA LEU A 493 -16.74 -10.89 -26.77
C LEU A 493 -15.74 -9.84 -27.28
N THR A 494 -15.71 -8.67 -26.66
CA THR A 494 -14.79 -7.58 -27.01
C THR A 494 -14.08 -7.07 -25.77
N PRO A 495 -12.79 -6.66 -25.87
CA PRO A 495 -12.02 -6.13 -24.74
C PRO A 495 -12.72 -4.96 -24.01
N GLY A 496 -13.38 -4.08 -24.75
CA GLY A 496 -14.13 -2.94 -24.19
C GLY A 496 -15.54 -3.28 -23.67
N GLY A 497 -15.91 -4.57 -23.55
CA GLY A 497 -17.19 -5.01 -22.97
C GLY A 497 -18.46 -4.67 -23.77
N LYS A 498 -18.33 -4.15 -25.00
CA LYS A 498 -19.44 -3.73 -25.88
C LYS A 498 -20.44 -4.86 -26.16
N TYR A 499 -19.93 -6.06 -26.37
CA TYR A 499 -20.72 -7.26 -26.60
C TYR A 499 -20.48 -8.27 -25.48
N ARG A 500 -21.55 -8.69 -24.82
CA ARG A 500 -21.52 -9.65 -23.71
C ARG A 500 -22.51 -10.77 -23.96
N ILE A 501 -22.06 -12.00 -23.79
CA ILE A 501 -22.93 -13.18 -23.72
C ILE A 501 -23.09 -13.54 -22.25
N LYS A 502 -24.32 -13.84 -21.82
CA LYS A 502 -24.61 -14.27 -20.45
C LYS A 502 -25.57 -15.44 -20.46
N MET A 503 -25.15 -16.54 -19.87
CA MET A 503 -25.96 -17.74 -19.60
C MET A 503 -26.24 -17.80 -18.11
N TYR A 504 -27.45 -18.13 -17.72
CA TYR A 504 -27.79 -18.22 -16.30
C TYR A 504 -28.83 -19.29 -16.04
N ASN A 505 -28.87 -19.75 -14.80
CA ASN A 505 -29.96 -20.51 -14.20
C ASN A 505 -30.31 -19.85 -12.87
N ARG A 506 -31.59 -19.57 -12.64
CA ARG A 506 -32.07 -18.92 -11.41
C ARG A 506 -33.26 -19.63 -10.82
N THR A 507 -33.30 -19.74 -9.51
CA THR A 507 -34.37 -20.40 -8.76
C THR A 507 -35.41 -19.36 -8.39
N ASN A 508 -36.58 -19.43 -9.02
CA ASN A 508 -37.67 -18.50 -8.76
C ASN A 508 -38.59 -19.03 -7.65
N GLN A 509 -38.72 -18.27 -6.57
CA GLN A 509 -39.72 -18.51 -5.53
C GLN A 509 -40.94 -17.60 -5.77
N SER A 510 -42.05 -18.16 -6.22
CA SER A 510 -43.32 -17.43 -6.37
C SER A 510 -43.97 -17.21 -5.00
N ILE A 511 -44.24 -15.94 -4.65
CA ILE A 511 -45.00 -15.56 -3.45
C ILE A 511 -46.42 -16.15 -3.44
N ILE A 512 -47.02 -16.40 -4.62
CA ILE A 512 -48.37 -16.96 -4.75
C ILE A 512 -48.39 -18.46 -4.42
N ASN A 513 -47.27 -19.17 -4.58
CA ASN A 513 -47.19 -20.61 -4.28
C ASN A 513 -47.08 -20.92 -2.77
N ARG A 514 -46.79 -19.94 -1.91
CA ARG A 514 -46.75 -20.14 -0.44
C ARG A 514 -48.11 -20.48 0.17
N LEU A 515 -49.22 -20.29 -0.55
CA LEU A 515 -50.58 -20.59 -0.10
C LEU A 515 -51.07 -22.00 -0.49
N ASN A 516 -50.38 -22.69 -1.41
CA ASN A 516 -50.70 -24.06 -1.82
C ASN A 516 -49.61 -25.00 -1.29
N LEU A 517 -50.01 -26.09 -0.61
CA LEU A 517 -49.15 -27.11 0.03
C LEU A 517 -48.24 -27.92 -0.93
N SER A 518 -48.09 -27.47 -2.17
CA SER A 518 -47.15 -28.02 -3.16
C SER A 518 -46.23 -26.88 -3.60
N ASN A 519 -45.00 -26.90 -3.09
CA ASN A 519 -43.92 -25.95 -3.36
C ASN A 519 -43.00 -26.48 -4.48
N PRO A 520 -43.33 -26.35 -5.79
CA PRO A 520 -42.31 -26.56 -6.80
C PRO A 520 -41.41 -25.32 -6.83
N THR A 521 -40.15 -25.48 -6.43
CA THR A 521 -39.06 -24.55 -6.77
C THR A 521 -38.91 -24.57 -8.29
N THR A 522 -39.33 -23.48 -8.95
CA THR A 522 -39.23 -23.39 -10.41
C THR A 522 -37.90 -22.76 -10.79
N THR A 523 -37.05 -23.49 -11.49
CA THR A 523 -35.79 -22.95 -12.04
C THR A 523 -36.04 -22.32 -13.41
N THR A 524 -35.37 -21.23 -13.70
CA THR A 524 -35.41 -20.53 -14.98
C THR A 524 -34.00 -20.40 -15.51
N ALA A 525 -33.70 -21.19 -16.55
CA ALA A 525 -32.48 -21.07 -17.31
C ALA A 525 -32.70 -20.15 -18.52
N GLY A 526 -31.72 -19.31 -18.81
CA GLY A 526 -31.79 -18.34 -19.89
C GLY A 526 -30.43 -18.08 -20.52
N PHE A 527 -30.48 -17.63 -21.77
CA PHE A 527 -29.35 -17.08 -22.49
C PHE A 527 -29.69 -15.64 -22.86
N SER A 528 -28.72 -14.74 -22.72
CA SER A 528 -28.85 -13.34 -23.08
C SER A 528 -27.62 -12.87 -23.84
N PHE A 529 -27.86 -12.02 -24.82
CA PHE A 529 -26.84 -11.29 -25.54
C PHE A 529 -27.07 -9.81 -25.26
N GLN A 530 -26.06 -9.14 -24.72
CA GLN A 530 -26.12 -7.73 -24.36
C GLN A 530 -25.18 -6.93 -25.26
N TYR A 531 -25.72 -5.84 -25.80
CA TYR A 531 -24.98 -4.84 -26.56
C TYR A 531 -25.08 -3.51 -25.81
N THR A 532 -23.95 -3.00 -25.35
CA THR A 532 -23.88 -1.70 -24.67
C THR A 532 -23.18 -0.72 -25.58
N ALA A 533 -23.80 0.43 -25.85
CA ALA A 533 -23.22 1.49 -26.68
C ALA A 533 -23.57 2.86 -26.13
N ASN A 534 -22.59 3.76 -26.13
CA ASN A 534 -22.80 5.18 -25.84
C ASN A 534 -23.21 5.90 -27.12
N PHE A 535 -24.31 6.64 -27.05
CA PHE A 535 -24.90 7.41 -28.16
C PHE A 535 -25.43 8.74 -27.64
N ASN A 536 -25.29 9.79 -28.46
CA ASN A 536 -25.89 11.10 -28.18
C ASN A 536 -27.25 11.25 -28.86
N ASN A 537 -27.51 10.49 -29.93
CA ASN A 537 -28.79 10.44 -30.64
C ASN A 537 -29.16 8.99 -30.96
N LEU A 538 -30.46 8.63 -30.93
CA LEU A 538 -30.95 7.27 -31.19
C LEU A 538 -30.50 6.69 -32.55
N GLY A 539 -30.25 7.55 -33.54
CA GLY A 539 -29.74 7.14 -34.86
C GLY A 539 -28.29 6.60 -34.84
N GLU A 540 -27.50 6.95 -33.83
CA GLU A 540 -26.11 6.49 -33.68
C GLU A 540 -26.02 5.06 -33.16
N LEU A 541 -27.11 4.51 -32.60
CA LEU A 541 -27.15 3.13 -32.09
C LEU A 541 -27.04 2.09 -33.23
N PHE A 542 -27.50 2.45 -34.43
CA PHE A 542 -27.55 1.59 -35.61
C PHE A 542 -26.54 1.99 -36.70
N GLN A 543 -25.69 2.98 -36.45
CA GLN A 543 -24.63 3.36 -37.40
C GLN A 543 -23.43 2.41 -37.28
N SER A 544 -23.00 1.89 -38.44
CA SER A 544 -21.79 1.07 -38.57
C SER A 544 -20.56 1.79 -37.98
N ASN A 545 -19.74 1.07 -37.20
CA ASN A 545 -18.50 1.59 -36.60
C ASN A 545 -17.60 2.32 -37.63
N ARG A 546 -17.57 1.84 -38.88
CA ARG A 546 -16.78 2.43 -39.97
C ARG A 546 -17.23 3.85 -40.33
N ARG A 547 -18.53 4.13 -40.22
CA ARG A 547 -19.11 5.46 -40.51
C ARG A 547 -18.91 6.42 -39.34
N ARG A 548 -18.85 5.91 -38.10
CA ARG A 548 -18.49 6.71 -36.90
C ARG A 548 -17.02 7.14 -36.96
N GLU A 549 -16.11 6.23 -37.29
CA GLU A 549 -14.69 6.56 -37.46
C GLU A 549 -14.46 7.56 -38.60
N GLU A 550 -15.20 7.45 -39.71
CA GLU A 550 -15.17 8.43 -40.81
C GLU A 550 -15.66 9.81 -40.34
N LEU A 551 -16.77 9.88 -39.60
CA LEU A 551 -17.32 11.13 -39.08
C LEU A 551 -16.47 11.77 -37.96
N GLU A 552 -15.81 10.98 -37.13
CA GLU A 552 -14.83 11.49 -36.15
C GLU A 552 -13.58 12.03 -36.84
N LYS A 553 -13.05 11.33 -37.85
CA LYS A 553 -11.93 11.83 -38.68
C LYS A 553 -12.31 13.10 -39.43
N GLU A 554 -13.55 13.23 -39.88
CA GLU A 554 -14.08 14.44 -40.53
C GLU A 554 -14.22 15.61 -39.55
N LYS A 555 -14.68 15.35 -38.31
CA LYS A 555 -14.76 16.37 -37.25
C LYS A 555 -13.38 16.83 -36.77
N ILE A 556 -12.42 15.92 -36.64
CA ILE A 556 -11.03 16.25 -36.31
C ILE A 556 -10.40 17.10 -37.42
N ARG A 557 -10.65 16.75 -38.70
CA ARG A 557 -10.22 17.56 -39.85
C ARG A 557 -10.83 18.98 -39.89
N GLN A 558 -12.07 19.15 -39.44
CA GLN A 558 -12.74 20.46 -39.44
C GLN A 558 -12.37 21.35 -38.24
N ASN A 559 -11.90 20.78 -37.13
CA ASN A 559 -11.53 21.51 -35.91
C ASN A 559 -10.02 21.77 -35.74
N THR A 560 -9.20 21.45 -36.73
CA THR A 560 -7.76 21.77 -36.70
C THR A 560 -7.54 23.19 -37.27
N PRO A 561 -7.00 24.17 -36.52
CA PRO A 561 -6.68 25.49 -37.06
C PRO A 561 -5.68 25.40 -38.22
N GLU A 562 -5.82 26.28 -39.21
CA GLU A 562 -5.11 26.28 -40.51
C GLU A 562 -3.56 26.34 -40.47
N GLU A 563 -2.92 26.33 -39.30
CA GLU A 563 -1.45 26.38 -39.17
C GLU A 563 -0.73 25.01 -39.13
N GLN A 564 -1.45 23.89 -39.19
CA GLN A 564 -0.84 22.55 -39.29
C GLN A 564 -1.07 21.84 -40.64
N ALA A 565 -1.48 22.57 -41.69
CA ALA A 565 -1.80 22.00 -43.00
C ALA A 565 -0.58 21.61 -43.87
N ASP A 566 0.65 21.94 -43.47
CA ASP A 566 1.84 21.71 -44.31
C ASP A 566 2.58 20.38 -44.07
N TYR A 567 2.27 19.66 -42.98
CA TYR A 567 2.90 18.36 -42.68
C TYR A 567 2.19 17.14 -43.31
N LEU A 568 1.00 17.32 -43.89
CA LEU A 568 0.22 16.23 -44.51
C LEU A 568 0.35 16.14 -46.05
N ARG A 569 1.29 16.89 -46.65
CA ARG A 569 1.45 16.95 -48.13
C ARG A 569 2.49 15.99 -48.72
N PHE A 570 3.04 15.05 -47.95
CA PHE A 570 3.92 14.02 -48.49
C PHE A 570 3.59 12.63 -47.95
N GLU A 571 2.74 11.91 -48.67
CA GLU A 571 2.85 10.44 -48.76
C GLU A 571 3.15 10.06 -50.22
N PRO A 572 4.18 9.22 -50.48
CA PRO A 572 4.44 8.72 -51.81
C PRO A 572 3.40 7.65 -52.17
N LYS A 573 2.89 7.71 -53.41
CA LYS A 573 1.95 6.71 -53.94
C LYS A 573 2.61 5.33 -53.99
N PHE A 574 2.17 4.41 -53.14
CA PHE A 574 2.50 2.99 -53.23
C PHE A 574 1.62 2.32 -54.30
N ASN A 575 2.24 1.69 -55.31
CA ASN A 575 1.57 0.96 -56.40
C ASN A 575 1.54 -0.54 -56.05
N PRO A 576 0.38 -1.23 -56.03
CA PRO A 576 0.29 -2.60 -55.50
C PRO A 576 0.85 -3.72 -56.38
N ASP A 577 1.27 -3.46 -57.63
CA ASP A 577 1.53 -4.53 -58.62
C ASP A 577 3.01 -4.92 -58.80
N ARG A 578 3.83 -4.95 -57.73
CA ARG A 578 5.16 -5.59 -57.79
C ARG A 578 5.48 -6.41 -56.53
N PRO A 579 5.89 -7.69 -56.68
CA PRO A 579 6.42 -8.44 -55.55
C PRO A 579 7.80 -7.89 -55.13
N PRO A 580 8.12 -7.84 -53.83
CA PRO A 580 9.41 -7.33 -53.37
C PRO A 580 10.52 -8.33 -53.68
N ALA A 581 11.59 -7.82 -54.29
CA ALA A 581 12.84 -8.53 -54.46
C ALA A 581 13.60 -8.60 -53.13
N VAL A 582 14.12 -9.78 -52.83
CA VAL A 582 15.08 -10.06 -51.76
C VAL A 582 16.43 -9.47 -52.18
N ASP A 583 17.07 -8.69 -51.31
CA ASP A 583 18.52 -8.61 -51.27
C ASP A 583 19.02 -8.36 -49.83
N SER A 584 19.95 -9.23 -49.46
CA SER A 584 20.74 -9.34 -48.24
C SER A 584 21.59 -8.10 -47.94
N VAL A 585 21.94 -7.87 -46.65
CA VAL A 585 23.34 -7.70 -46.17
C VAL A 585 23.41 -7.46 -44.64
N SER A 586 24.13 -8.38 -43.99
CA SER A 586 24.94 -8.36 -42.75
C SER A 586 24.54 -7.58 -41.48
N THR A 587 24.26 -8.34 -40.42
CA THR A 587 24.51 -7.99 -39.02
C THR A 587 25.87 -8.53 -38.54
N PRO A 588 26.66 -7.82 -37.70
CA PRO A 588 27.78 -8.42 -37.02
C PRO A 588 27.34 -9.12 -35.72
N GLU A 589 27.85 -10.33 -35.52
CA GLU A 589 27.70 -11.18 -34.34
C GLU A 589 28.58 -10.68 -33.17
N PHE A 590 28.08 -10.77 -31.94
CA PHE A 590 28.86 -11.26 -30.80
C PHE A 590 27.95 -12.04 -29.81
N PRO A 591 28.48 -13.06 -29.10
CA PRO A 591 27.71 -14.20 -28.61
C PRO A 591 27.26 -14.07 -27.16
N CYS A 592 26.03 -14.52 -26.88
CA CYS A 592 25.53 -14.77 -25.53
C CYS A 592 25.48 -16.30 -25.31
N PRO A 593 26.16 -16.87 -24.30
CA PRO A 593 26.05 -18.29 -24.03
C PRO A 593 24.83 -18.59 -23.14
N THR A 594 23.96 -19.46 -23.66
CA THR A 594 23.12 -20.43 -22.93
C THR A 594 22.14 -19.93 -21.85
N CYS A 595 20.93 -19.58 -22.28
CA CYS A 595 19.71 -19.77 -21.47
C CYS A 595 19.16 -21.19 -21.71
N ARG A 596 19.23 -22.04 -20.67
CA ARG A 596 18.49 -23.30 -20.59
C ARG A 596 17.06 -22.98 -20.17
N MET A 597 16.10 -23.39 -21.00
CA MET A 597 14.68 -23.42 -20.62
C MET A 597 14.47 -24.25 -19.36
N ARG A 598 13.69 -23.73 -18.41
CA ARG A 598 12.97 -24.54 -17.43
C ARG A 598 11.52 -24.06 -17.36
N LYS A 599 10.64 -24.89 -17.94
CA LYS A 599 9.22 -24.95 -17.61
C LYS A 599 9.08 -25.37 -16.16
N THR A 600 8.18 -24.73 -15.42
CA THR A 600 7.39 -25.41 -14.39
C THR A 600 6.07 -24.69 -14.16
N PHE A 601 5.10 -25.50 -13.76
CA PHE A 601 3.68 -25.24 -13.55
C PHE A 601 3.38 -24.16 -12.52
#